data_AF-A0A8X6VQ81-F1
#
_entry.id   AF-A0A8X6VQ81-F1
#
_cell.length_a   1.000
_cell.length_b   1.000
_cell.length_c   1.000
_cell.angle_alpha   90.00
_cell.angle_beta   90.00
_cell.angle_gamma   90.00
#
_symmetry.space_group_name_H-M   'P 1'
#
loop_
_entity.id
_entity.type
_entity.pdbx_description
1 polymer ?
#
loop_
_entity_poly.entity_id
_entity_poly.type
_entity_poly.pdbx_seq_one_letter_code
_entity_poly.pdbx_strand_id
1 'polypeptide(L)'
;MCMAVIHYRERFTEGRKRVEDDKRSGCLQTSRTAENRKGFCGSTCEPISAAVGGYSFAFHVTRISFTYSERDIALRKRSKIIILNGHTSITVRDIATVFVVGNSSVPRILRAFQDSGTSSPKRKGKCGLKRKTIPKTDKILIDNSKINPRKISKDLRRVYWIMVLK
;
A
#
# COMPACT_ATOMS: atom_id res chain seq x y z
N MET A 1 -5.30 12.60 43.95
CA MET A 1 -5.89 12.10 42.70
C MET A 1 -6.41 13.30 41.93
N CYS A 2 -5.72 13.71 40.86
CA CYS A 2 -6.09 14.89 40.07
C CYS A 2 -6.27 14.47 38.61
N MET A 3 -7.51 14.52 38.14
CA MET A 3 -7.88 14.30 36.74
C MET A 3 -7.66 15.61 35.97
N ALA A 4 -6.67 15.65 35.08
CA ALA A 4 -6.52 16.75 34.12
C ALA A 4 -7.34 16.45 32.87
N VAL A 5 -8.51 17.07 32.78
CA VAL A 5 -9.33 17.19 31.57
C VAL A 5 -8.86 18.43 30.82
N ILE A 6 -8.26 18.28 29.63
CA ILE A 6 -8.09 19.41 28.71
C ILE A 6 -8.51 19.02 27.29
N HIS A 7 -9.46 19.82 26.81
CA HIS A 7 -10.15 19.92 25.55
C HIS A 7 -9.28 19.83 24.28
N TYR A 8 -9.72 19.02 23.32
CA TYR A 8 -9.38 19.18 21.90
C TYR A 8 -10.28 20.25 21.28
N ARG A 9 -9.67 21.31 20.71
CA ARG A 9 -10.36 22.35 19.94
C ARG A 9 -9.92 22.28 18.48
N GLU A 10 -10.91 22.23 17.60
CA GLU A 10 -10.83 22.10 16.15
C GLU A 10 -10.04 23.23 15.48
N ARG A 11 -9.32 22.90 14.39
CA ARG A 11 -9.24 23.76 13.20
C ARG A 11 -9.24 22.91 11.94
N PHE A 12 -10.34 23.05 11.20
CA PHE A 12 -10.54 22.61 9.83
C PHE A 12 -10.23 23.77 8.88
N THR A 13 -10.02 23.45 7.59
CA THR A 13 -9.78 24.34 6.43
C THR A 13 -8.32 24.83 6.36
N GLU A 14 -7.56 24.80 5.27
CA GLU A 14 -7.82 24.91 3.82
C GLU A 14 -6.74 24.15 3.03
N GLY A 15 -6.94 23.91 1.71
CA GLY A 15 -5.83 23.48 0.84
C GLY A 15 -6.20 22.63 -0.37
N ARG A 16 -7.21 23.06 -1.14
CA ARG A 16 -7.54 22.52 -2.47
C ARG A 16 -6.72 23.28 -3.51
N LYS A 17 -5.65 22.70 -4.07
CA LYS A 17 -5.11 23.13 -5.37
C LYS A 17 -4.73 21.94 -6.25
N ARG A 18 -5.24 22.02 -7.47
CA ARG A 18 -5.04 21.12 -8.63
C ARG A 18 -3.59 21.16 -9.08
N VAL A 19 -3.08 20.03 -9.56
CA VAL A 19 -2.16 19.96 -10.70
C VAL A 19 -2.57 18.71 -11.50
N GLU A 20 -3.24 18.96 -12.62
CA GLU A 20 -3.32 18.05 -13.77
C GLU A 20 -1.96 18.03 -14.49
N ASP A 21 -1.80 17.14 -15.46
CA ASP A 21 -0.57 16.80 -16.23
C ASP A 21 0.19 15.63 -15.57
N ASP A 22 0.32 14.43 -16.15
CA ASP A 22 0.75 14.13 -17.51
C ASP A 22 -0.02 12.96 -18.16
N LYS A 23 -0.59 13.24 -19.32
CA LYS A 23 -0.79 12.25 -20.39
C LYS A 23 0.54 12.11 -21.13
N ARG A 24 1.22 10.95 -21.08
CA ARG A 24 1.80 10.33 -22.29
C ARG A 24 2.46 8.97 -22.05
N SER A 25 2.07 8.07 -22.95
CA SER A 25 2.88 7.04 -23.61
C SER A 25 3.18 5.74 -22.86
N GLY A 26 2.69 4.64 -23.45
CA GLY A 26 3.04 3.28 -23.08
C GLY A 26 2.03 2.22 -23.50
N CYS A 27 1.46 2.30 -24.71
CA CYS A 27 0.81 1.15 -25.32
C CYS A 27 1.87 0.08 -25.62
N LEU A 28 1.82 -1.04 -24.91
CA LEU A 28 2.40 -2.29 -25.34
C LEU A 28 1.34 -3.37 -25.19
N GLN A 29 0.86 -3.81 -26.35
CA GLN A 29 0.03 -4.98 -26.52
C GLN A 29 0.85 -6.21 -26.13
N THR A 30 0.33 -7.06 -25.25
CA THR A 30 0.68 -8.48 -25.22
C THR A 30 -0.59 -9.30 -25.11
N SER A 31 -0.82 -10.00 -26.20
CA SER A 31 -1.73 -11.11 -26.47
C SER A 31 -2.02 -12.07 -25.31
N ARG A 32 -3.31 -12.40 -25.20
CA ARG A 32 -3.91 -13.73 -25.02
C ARG A 32 -3.00 -14.84 -24.48
N THR A 33 -3.39 -15.39 -23.33
CA THR A 33 -3.66 -16.83 -23.20
C THR A 33 -4.78 -17.03 -22.17
N ALA A 34 -5.83 -17.71 -22.61
CA ALA A 34 -6.86 -18.32 -21.77
C ALA A 34 -6.29 -19.56 -21.05
N GLU A 35 -7.10 -20.19 -20.19
CA GLU A 35 -6.81 -21.29 -19.24
C GLU A 35 -6.52 -20.73 -17.84
N ASN A 36 -7.21 -21.06 -16.75
CA ASN A 36 -7.87 -22.31 -16.39
C ASN A 36 -8.95 -21.98 -15.32
N ARG A 37 -10.22 -22.24 -15.62
CA ARG A 37 -11.33 -22.17 -14.64
C ARG A 37 -11.54 -23.58 -14.06
N LYS A 38 -11.18 -23.82 -12.80
CA LYS A 38 -11.76 -24.92 -11.99
C LYS A 38 -11.82 -24.53 -10.52
N GLY A 39 -13.02 -24.63 -9.93
CA GLY A 39 -13.22 -24.70 -8.49
C GLY A 39 -14.03 -23.57 -7.85
N PHE A 40 -15.30 -23.37 -8.24
CA PHE A 40 -16.27 -22.71 -7.36
C PHE A 40 -17.42 -23.68 -7.08
N CYS A 41 -17.32 -24.35 -5.94
CA CYS A 41 -18.32 -25.28 -5.42
C CYS A 41 -19.51 -24.47 -4.89
N GLY A 42 -20.72 -24.87 -5.28
CA GLY A 42 -21.96 -24.15 -5.05
C GLY A 42 -22.34 -24.01 -3.58
N SER A 43 -22.95 -22.86 -3.26
CA SER A 43 -23.95 -22.75 -2.22
C SER A 43 -25.24 -22.30 -2.88
N THR A 44 -26.19 -23.21 -2.99
CA THR A 44 -27.57 -22.95 -3.42
C THR A 44 -28.19 -21.92 -2.48
N CYS A 45 -28.55 -20.76 -3.01
CA CYS A 45 -29.37 -19.80 -2.31
C CYS A 45 -30.83 -20.20 -2.56
N GLU A 46 -31.47 -20.85 -1.59
CA GLU A 46 -32.92 -20.99 -1.61
C GLU A 46 -33.58 -19.65 -1.28
N PRO A 47 -34.54 -19.17 -2.10
CA PRO A 47 -35.32 -17.99 -1.76
C PRO A 47 -36.44 -18.38 -0.77
N ILE A 48 -36.33 -17.89 0.47
CA ILE A 48 -37.46 -17.89 1.41
C ILE A 48 -38.50 -16.91 0.86
N SER A 49 -39.54 -17.48 0.25
CA SER A 49 -40.64 -16.77 -0.37
C SER A 49 -41.71 -16.46 0.68
N ALA A 50 -41.58 -15.34 1.38
CA ALA A 50 -42.65 -14.82 2.23
C ALA A 50 -43.48 -13.82 1.42
N ALA A 51 -44.60 -14.29 0.87
CA ALA A 51 -45.57 -13.47 0.17
C ALA A 51 -46.48 -12.76 1.19
N VAL A 52 -46.17 -11.49 1.49
CA VAL A 52 -47.15 -10.54 2.03
C VAL A 52 -47.01 -9.22 1.28
N GLY A 53 -48.03 -8.92 0.49
CA GLY A 53 -48.44 -7.60 -0.03
C GLY A 53 -47.39 -6.50 -0.26
N GLY A 54 -47.15 -6.21 -1.54
CA GLY A 54 -47.01 -4.85 -2.05
C GLY A 54 -45.63 -4.19 -1.87
N TYR A 55 -44.89 -4.10 -2.98
CA TYR A 55 -43.61 -3.41 -3.12
C TYR A 55 -42.40 -4.15 -2.52
N SER A 56 -42.08 -5.29 -3.15
CA SER A 56 -40.80 -5.95 -2.97
C SER A 56 -39.71 -5.16 -3.72
N PHE A 57 -39.11 -4.16 -3.07
CA PHE A 57 -37.81 -3.65 -3.48
C PHE A 57 -36.78 -4.74 -3.17
N ALA A 58 -36.57 -5.64 -4.13
CA ALA A 58 -35.45 -6.56 -4.10
C ALA A 58 -34.15 -5.75 -4.21
N PHE A 59 -33.67 -5.23 -3.07
CA PHE A 59 -32.31 -4.76 -2.94
C PHE A 59 -31.42 -5.99 -3.10
N HIS A 60 -31.03 -6.27 -4.35
CA HIS A 60 -29.87 -7.10 -4.61
C HIS A 60 -28.69 -6.41 -3.94
N VAL A 61 -28.38 -6.82 -2.71
CA VAL A 61 -27.11 -6.55 -2.07
C VAL A 61 -26.09 -7.37 -2.85
N THR A 62 -25.74 -6.88 -4.04
CA THR A 62 -24.62 -7.41 -4.79
C THR A 62 -23.44 -7.27 -3.86
N ARG A 63 -22.90 -8.40 -3.43
CA ARG A 63 -21.73 -8.47 -2.57
C ARG A 63 -20.56 -7.91 -3.41
N ILE A 64 -20.36 -6.60 -3.36
CA ILE A 64 -19.28 -5.95 -4.11
C ILE A 64 -17.99 -6.38 -3.43
N SER A 65 -17.36 -7.39 -4.00
CA SER A 65 -16.06 -7.90 -3.60
C SER A 65 -14.98 -6.87 -3.98
N PHE A 66 -14.87 -5.77 -3.22
CA PHE A 66 -13.77 -4.84 -3.37
C PHE A 66 -12.48 -5.52 -2.88
N THR A 67 -11.68 -6.04 -3.81
CA THR A 67 -10.32 -6.51 -3.52
C THR A 67 -9.42 -5.29 -3.36
N TYR A 68 -9.45 -4.68 -2.18
CA TYR A 68 -8.62 -3.53 -1.89
C TYR A 68 -7.20 -3.98 -1.53
N SER A 69 -6.18 -3.47 -2.23
CA SER A 69 -4.81 -3.72 -1.81
C SER A 69 -4.54 -2.91 -0.54
N GLU A 70 -3.78 -3.48 0.40
CA GLU A 70 -3.55 -2.89 1.73
C GLU A 70 -3.02 -1.44 1.70
N ARG A 71 -2.33 -1.05 0.61
CA ARG A 71 -1.81 0.30 0.39
C ARG A 71 -2.82 1.30 -0.15
N ASP A 72 -3.90 0.82 -0.75
CA ASP A 72 -4.89 1.71 -1.34
C ASP A 72 -5.61 2.46 -0.21
N ILE A 73 -5.61 1.91 1.01
CA ILE A 73 -6.23 2.51 2.20
C ILE A 73 -5.55 3.83 2.53
N ALA A 74 -6.28 4.91 2.25
CA ALA A 74 -5.92 6.27 2.61
C ALA A 74 -5.50 6.35 4.09
N LEU A 75 -4.44 7.10 4.35
CA LEU A 75 -3.86 7.28 5.69
C LEU A 75 -4.92 7.66 6.73
N ARG A 76 -5.83 8.58 6.37
CA ARG A 76 -6.94 9.02 7.24
C ARG A 76 -7.81 7.86 7.71
N LYS A 77 -8.11 6.88 6.85
CA LYS A 77 -8.90 5.69 7.22
C LYS A 77 -8.11 4.79 8.17
N ARG A 78 -6.81 4.60 7.93
CA ARG A 78 -5.93 3.80 8.80
C ARG A 78 -5.86 4.38 10.21
N SER A 79 -5.66 5.69 10.35
CA SER A 79 -5.63 6.35 11.65
C SER A 79 -6.95 6.18 12.41
N LYS A 80 -8.09 6.32 11.74
CA LYS A 80 -9.41 6.09 12.36
C LYS A 80 -9.60 4.65 12.83
N ILE A 81 -9.16 3.66 12.03
CA ILE A 81 -9.19 2.24 12.40
C ILE A 81 -8.38 1.99 13.69
N ILE A 82 -7.18 2.57 13.78
CA ILE A 82 -6.30 2.43 14.94
C ILE A 82 -6.93 3.06 16.18
N ILE A 83 -7.44 4.29 16.07
CA ILE A 83 -8.13 5.01 17.15
C ILE A 83 -9.34 4.20 17.62
N LEU A 84 -10.17 3.71 16.69
CA LEU A 84 -11.36 2.96 17.02
C LEU A 84 -11.02 1.67 17.79
N ASN A 85 -10.02 0.92 17.34
CA ASN A 85 -9.57 -0.30 18.01
C ASN A 85 -8.94 -0.04 19.39
N GLY A 86 -8.33 1.14 19.60
CA GLY A 86 -7.72 1.50 20.88
C GLY A 86 -8.73 1.99 21.93
N HIS A 87 -9.81 2.63 21.50
CA HIS A 87 -10.77 3.27 22.41
C HIS A 87 -12.11 2.52 22.56
N THR A 88 -12.41 1.56 21.68
CA THR A 88 -13.69 0.83 21.71
C THR A 88 -13.46 -0.68 21.68
N SER A 89 -14.37 -1.43 22.28
CA SER A 89 -14.40 -2.90 22.27
C SER A 89 -15.09 -3.48 21.02
N ILE A 90 -14.97 -2.78 19.89
CA ILE A 90 -15.60 -3.20 18.62
C ILE A 90 -14.78 -4.31 17.98
N THR A 91 -15.45 -5.32 17.41
CA THR A 91 -14.76 -6.43 16.77
C THR A 91 -14.13 -6.02 15.43
N VAL A 92 -13.04 -6.69 15.03
CA VAL A 92 -12.36 -6.44 13.74
C VAL A 92 -13.31 -6.56 12.54
N ARG A 93 -14.32 -7.42 12.61
CA ARG A 93 -15.33 -7.58 11.56
C ARG A 93 -16.21 -6.34 11.43
N ASP A 94 -16.64 -5.78 12.54
CA ASP A 94 -17.49 -4.58 12.55
C ASP A 94 -16.69 -3.34 12.12
N ILE A 95 -15.41 -3.26 12.46
CA ILE A 95 -14.52 -2.21 11.95
C ILE A 95 -14.43 -2.31 10.41
N ALA A 96 -14.32 -3.52 9.87
CA ALA A 96 -14.23 -3.74 8.43
C ALA A 96 -15.51 -3.31 7.70
N THR A 97 -16.69 -3.54 8.28
CA THR A 97 -17.97 -3.11 7.70
C THR A 97 -18.12 -1.59 7.74
N VAL A 98 -17.79 -0.95 8.87
CA VAL A 98 -17.89 0.51 9.04
C VAL A 98 -17.00 1.28 8.06
N PHE A 99 -15.75 0.83 7.86
CA PHE A 99 -14.81 1.53 6.98
C PHE A 99 -14.84 1.05 5.52
N VAL A 100 -15.64 0.03 5.22
CA VAL A 100 -15.73 -0.66 3.92
C VAL A 100 -14.33 -1.11 3.47
N VAL A 101 -13.69 -1.92 4.29
CA VAL A 101 -12.34 -2.46 4.05
C VAL A 101 -12.39 -3.98 4.15
N GLY A 102 -11.52 -4.68 3.42
CA GLY A 102 -11.42 -6.14 3.55
C GLY A 102 -11.10 -6.59 4.97
N ASN A 103 -11.77 -7.67 5.42
CA ASN A 103 -11.58 -8.27 6.75
C ASN A 103 -10.11 -8.61 7.05
N SER A 104 -9.33 -8.93 6.02
CA SER A 104 -7.91 -9.25 6.14
C SER A 104 -7.01 -8.01 6.26
N SER A 105 -7.46 -6.83 5.84
CA SER A 105 -6.63 -5.62 5.85
C SER A 105 -6.60 -4.97 7.23
N VAL A 106 -7.70 -4.97 7.97
CA VAL A 106 -7.77 -4.43 9.34
C VAL A 106 -6.73 -5.06 10.27
N PRO A 107 -6.63 -6.39 10.43
CA PRO A 107 -5.64 -6.99 11.32
C PRO A 107 -4.20 -6.72 10.85
N ARG A 108 -3.95 -6.58 9.55
CA ARG A 108 -2.62 -6.21 9.03
C ARG A 108 -2.24 -4.78 9.38
N ILE A 109 -3.17 -3.84 9.30
CA ILE A 109 -2.95 -2.46 9.74
C ILE A 109 -2.61 -2.43 11.23
N LEU A 110 -3.38 -3.15 12.05
CA LEU A 110 -3.17 -3.19 13.50
C LEU A 110 -1.80 -3.79 13.86
N ARG A 111 -1.42 -4.91 13.23
CA ARG A 111 -0.07 -5.50 13.42
C ARG A 111 1.03 -4.55 12.98
N ALA A 112 0.90 -3.92 11.81
CA ALA A 112 1.89 -2.96 11.33
C ALA A 112 2.04 -1.74 12.27
N PHE A 113 0.94 -1.32 12.89
CA PHE A 113 0.97 -0.27 13.91
C PHE A 113 1.62 -0.74 15.21
N GLN A 114 1.37 -1.97 15.67
CA GLN A 114 2.05 -2.55 16.83
C GLN A 114 3.56 -2.67 16.60
N ASP A 115 3.98 -3.09 15.40
CA ASP A 115 5.39 -3.28 15.06
C ASP A 115 6.16 -1.96 14.94
N SER A 116 5.54 -0.93 14.35
CA SER A 116 6.23 0.30 13.95
C SER A 116 5.83 1.54 14.74
N GLY A 117 4.70 1.51 15.45
CA GLY A 117 4.08 2.68 16.06
C GLY A 117 3.52 3.69 15.07
N THR A 118 3.56 3.43 13.75
CA THR A 118 3.16 4.39 12.73
C THR A 118 1.90 3.94 11.99
N SER A 119 0.98 4.88 11.73
CA SER A 119 -0.22 4.63 10.91
C SER A 119 0.08 4.64 9.40
N SER A 120 1.26 5.13 9.01
CA SER A 120 1.67 5.28 7.63
C SER A 120 1.91 3.92 6.95
N PRO A 121 1.41 3.69 5.73
CA PRO A 121 1.78 2.49 4.98
C PRO A 121 3.29 2.45 4.77
N LYS A 122 3.88 1.25 4.93
CA LYS A 122 5.29 1.03 4.58
C LYS A 122 5.50 1.47 3.13
N ARG A 123 6.39 2.45 2.94
CA ARG A 123 6.71 3.01 1.62
C ARG A 123 7.12 1.86 0.69
N LYS A 124 6.43 1.72 -0.45
CA LYS A 124 6.88 0.85 -1.54
C LYS A 124 8.04 1.59 -2.20
N GLY A 125 9.27 1.18 -1.88
CA GLY A 125 10.48 1.83 -2.36
C GLY A 125 11.55 0.79 -2.60
N LYS A 126 12.46 1.10 -3.54
CA LYS A 126 13.53 0.19 -3.96
C LYS A 126 14.22 -0.34 -2.72
N CYS A 127 14.05 -1.63 -2.46
CA CYS A 127 15.12 -2.41 -1.87
C CYS A 127 16.31 -2.24 -2.82
N GLY A 128 17.04 -1.14 -2.67
CA GLY A 128 18.35 -1.04 -3.27
C GLY A 128 19.11 -2.22 -2.70
N LEU A 129 19.57 -3.12 -3.57
CA LEU A 129 20.58 -4.09 -3.16
C LEU A 129 21.64 -3.28 -2.41
N LYS A 130 21.97 -3.65 -1.17
CA LYS A 130 23.00 -2.93 -0.40
C LYS A 130 24.26 -2.92 -1.25
N ARG A 131 24.62 -1.76 -1.81
CA ARG A 131 25.83 -1.60 -2.62
C ARG A 131 26.98 -1.20 -1.71
N LYS A 132 28.14 -1.80 -1.94
CA LYS A 132 29.40 -1.38 -1.32
C LYS A 132 29.96 -0.12 -1.97
N THR A 133 29.50 0.22 -3.18
CA THR A 133 29.98 1.34 -3.98
C THR A 133 28.97 2.47 -4.05
N ILE A 134 29.48 3.69 -4.20
CA ILE A 134 28.69 4.92 -4.37
C ILE A 134 28.43 5.10 -5.88
N PRO A 135 27.25 5.61 -6.31
CA PRO A 135 26.95 5.81 -7.74
C PRO A 135 27.99 6.64 -8.50
N LYS A 136 28.61 7.63 -7.82
CA LYS A 136 29.72 8.42 -8.39
C LYS A 136 30.94 7.54 -8.71
N THR A 137 31.25 6.61 -7.83
CA THR A 137 32.35 5.66 -8.02
C THR A 137 32.07 4.70 -9.16
N ASP A 138 30.87 4.13 -9.21
CA ASP A 138 30.46 3.23 -10.28
C ASP A 138 30.64 3.91 -11.64
N LYS A 139 30.25 5.19 -11.74
CA LYS A 139 30.44 5.99 -12.96
C LYS A 139 31.90 6.07 -13.36
N ILE A 140 32.80 6.39 -12.44
CA ILE A 140 34.25 6.51 -12.72
C ILE A 140 34.86 5.16 -13.11
N LEU A 141 34.42 4.07 -12.47
CA LEU A 141 34.87 2.71 -12.81
C LEU A 141 34.42 2.32 -14.22
N ILE A 142 33.16 2.62 -14.57
CA ILE A 142 32.59 2.39 -15.89
C ILE A 142 33.34 3.22 -16.94
N ASP A 143 33.56 4.50 -16.68
CA ASP A 143 34.24 5.40 -17.62
C ASP A 143 35.71 4.98 -17.83
N ASN A 144 36.43 4.60 -16.77
CA ASN A 144 37.80 4.08 -16.89
C ASN A 144 37.87 2.74 -17.63
N SER A 145 36.91 1.86 -17.41
CA SER A 145 36.79 0.57 -18.12
C SER A 145 36.56 0.79 -19.61
N LYS A 146 35.72 1.77 -19.97
CA LYS A 146 35.48 2.15 -21.37
C LYS A 146 36.71 2.73 -22.05
N ILE A 147 37.46 3.60 -21.37
CA ILE A 147 38.66 4.22 -21.94
C ILE A 147 39.79 3.19 -22.09
N ASN A 148 39.96 2.28 -21.12
CA ASN A 148 41.04 1.31 -21.11
C ASN A 148 40.52 -0.10 -20.79
N PRO A 149 40.01 -0.85 -21.79
CA PRO A 149 39.35 -2.14 -21.57
C PRO A 149 40.32 -3.24 -21.10
N ARG A 150 41.63 -3.05 -21.24
CA ARG A 150 42.66 -4.01 -20.79
C ARG A 150 43.02 -3.87 -19.30
N LYS A 151 42.52 -2.85 -18.60
CA LYS A 151 42.81 -2.65 -17.17
C LYS A 151 42.14 -3.74 -16.33
N ILE A 152 42.91 -4.29 -15.40
CA ILE A 152 42.43 -5.34 -14.51
C ILE A 152 41.76 -4.69 -13.29
N SER A 153 40.89 -5.43 -12.59
CA SER A 153 40.20 -4.97 -11.38
C SER A 153 41.16 -4.40 -10.31
N LYS A 154 42.41 -4.88 -10.25
CA LYS A 154 43.45 -4.36 -9.34
C LYS A 154 43.85 -2.92 -9.68
N ASP A 155 43.94 -2.57 -10.96
CA ASP A 155 44.33 -1.23 -11.42
C ASP A 155 43.21 -0.22 -11.14
N LEU A 156 41.96 -0.63 -11.34
CA LEU A 156 40.79 0.17 -11.05
C LEU A 156 40.62 0.44 -9.53
N ARG A 157 41.10 -0.47 -8.68
CA ARG A 157 41.07 -0.31 -7.21
C ARG A 157 42.06 0.75 -6.71
N ARG A 158 43.19 0.98 -7.40
CA ARG A 158 44.13 2.08 -7.04
C ARG A 158 43.52 3.46 -7.28
N VAL A 159 42.83 3.63 -8.40
CA VAL A 159 42.08 4.86 -8.70
C VAL A 159 41.03 5.14 -7.62
N TYR A 160 40.37 4.07 -7.13
CA TYR A 160 39.39 4.16 -6.06
C TYR A 160 39.97 4.68 -4.73
N TRP A 161 41.10 4.13 -4.28
CA TRP A 161 41.71 4.50 -2.99
C TRP A 161 42.19 5.95 -2.94
N ILE A 162 42.70 6.47 -4.05
CA ILE A 162 43.17 7.87 -4.15
C ILE A 162 42.02 8.86 -3.94
N MET A 163 40.77 8.48 -4.26
CA MET A 163 39.61 9.36 -4.13
C MET A 163 38.90 9.29 -2.77
N VAL A 164 39.20 8.29 -1.94
CA VAL A 164 38.61 8.15 -0.59
C VAL A 164 39.44 8.91 0.46
N LEU A 165 40.73 9.17 0.18
CA LEU A 165 41.68 9.85 1.07
C LEU A 165 41.77 11.38 0.84
N LYS A 166 40.90 11.94 0.00
CA LYS A 166 40.83 13.36 -0.34
C LYS A 166 39.48 13.92 0.06
#